data_AF-A0A9P3C2W9-F1
#
_entry.id   AF-A0A9P3C2W9-F1
#
_cell.length_a   1.000
_cell.length_b   1.000
_cell.length_c   1.000
_cell.angle_alpha   90.00
_cell.angle_beta   90.00
_cell.angle_gamma   90.00
#
_symmetry.space_group_name_H-M   'P 1'
#
loop_
_entity.id
_entity.type
_entity.pdbx_description
1 polymer ?
#
loop_
_entity_poly.entity_id
_entity_poly.type
_entity_poly.pdbx_seq_one_letter_code
_entity_poly.pdbx_strand_id
1 'polypeptide(L)'
;MSVHANGKTPTQAFTLLDPLIPRFTPGCSRVKIGSSTTRFDEGGAQIEGFARPLWALGSLLGGGYDYAEAARWREGFISGTDPNSPEYWGDIEDMD
;
A
#
# COMPACT_ATOMS: atom_id res chain seq x y z
N MET A 1 8.12 -0.94 23.11
CA MET A 1 9.19 0.04 22.87
C MET A 1 9.94 -0.42 21.64
N SER A 2 9.99 0.36 20.56
CA SER A 2 10.96 0.12 19.49
C SER A 2 11.59 1.45 19.14
N VAL A 3 12.90 1.52 19.36
CA VAL A 3 13.74 2.67 19.02
C VAL A 3 14.74 2.20 17.98
N HIS A 4 14.52 2.69 16.75
CA HIS A 4 15.47 3.12 15.73
C HIS A 4 16.84 2.45 15.65
N ALA A 5 17.19 2.04 14.43
CA ALA A 5 18.50 2.39 13.91
C ALA A 5 18.65 3.92 13.98
N ASN A 6 19.41 4.46 14.93
CA ASN A 6 19.87 5.86 15.02
C ASN A 6 19.05 6.91 15.80
N GLY A 7 18.12 6.51 16.67
CA GLY A 7 17.50 7.42 17.67
C GLY A 7 16.58 8.54 17.13
N LYS A 8 16.35 8.63 15.81
CA LYS A 8 15.40 9.56 15.19
C LYS A 8 14.29 8.78 14.48
N THR A 9 13.04 9.05 14.85
CA THR A 9 11.90 8.56 14.08
C THR A 9 11.97 9.14 12.67
N PRO A 10 11.93 8.31 11.61
CA PRO A 10 11.98 8.78 10.23
C PRO A 10 10.62 9.41 9.87
N THR A 11 10.43 10.64 10.35
CA THR A 11 9.18 11.40 10.24
C THR A 11 8.70 11.54 8.80
N GLN A 12 9.62 11.62 7.83
CA GLN A 12 9.29 11.79 6.41
C GLN A 12 8.54 10.58 5.82
N ALA A 13 8.95 9.35 6.14
CA ALA A 13 8.26 8.16 5.65
C ALA A 13 6.86 8.04 6.27
N PHE A 14 6.75 8.31 7.57
CA PHE A 14 5.47 8.29 8.28
C PHE A 14 4.51 9.35 7.72
N THR A 15 4.99 10.55 7.37
CA THR A 15 4.15 11.59 6.75
C THR A 15 3.60 11.20 5.37
N LEU A 16 4.25 10.25 4.66
CA LEU A 16 3.75 9.71 3.40
C LEU A 16 2.80 8.53 3.59
N LEU A 17 3.05 7.69 4.60
CA LEU A 17 2.31 6.44 4.82
C LEU A 17 1.04 6.63 5.65
N ASP A 18 1.09 7.41 6.73
CA ASP A 18 -0.02 7.55 7.67
C ASP A 18 -1.32 8.10 7.05
N PRO A 19 -1.28 9.08 6.12
CA PRO A 19 -2.50 9.57 5.46
C PRO A 19 -3.23 8.52 4.62
N LEU A 20 -2.57 7.41 4.28
CA LEU A 20 -3.12 6.34 3.45
C LEU A 20 -3.93 5.32 4.25
N ILE A 21 -3.67 5.19 5.56
CA ILE A 21 -4.34 4.25 6.46
C ILE A 21 -5.88 4.30 6.33
N PRO A 22 -6.54 5.47 6.39
CA PRO A 22 -8.00 5.54 6.25
C PRO A 22 -8.50 5.35 4.81
N ARG A 23 -7.60 5.19 3.82
CA ARG A 23 -7.92 5.07 2.39
C ARG A 23 -7.84 3.63 1.85
N PHE A 24 -7.40 2.68 2.68
CA PHE A 24 -7.41 1.27 2.32
C PHE A 24 -8.83 0.74 2.17
N THR A 25 -9.02 -0.17 1.23
CA THR A 25 -10.20 -1.05 1.18
C THR A 25 -10.23 -1.99 2.40
N PRO A 26 -11.39 -2.60 2.72
CA PRO A 26 -11.50 -3.52 3.86
C PRO A 26 -10.46 -4.66 3.87
N GLY A 27 -10.20 -5.28 2.71
CA GLY A 27 -9.17 -6.30 2.52
C GLY A 27 -7.76 -5.75 2.35
N CYS A 28 -7.59 -4.43 2.39
CA CYS A 28 -6.34 -3.70 2.22
C CYS A 28 -5.66 -3.85 0.85
N SER A 29 -6.31 -4.46 -0.15
CA SER A 29 -5.71 -4.71 -1.48
C SER A 29 -5.54 -3.45 -2.33
N ARG A 30 -6.24 -2.36 -1.98
CA ARG A 30 -6.38 -1.15 -2.80
C ARG A 30 -6.36 0.08 -1.90
N VAL A 31 -5.85 1.21 -2.42
CA VAL A 31 -5.83 2.50 -1.71
C VAL A 31 -6.48 3.57 -2.59
N LYS A 32 -7.58 4.15 -2.11
CA LYS A 32 -8.33 5.18 -2.85
C LYS A 32 -7.88 6.60 -2.51
N ILE A 33 -7.04 7.15 -3.38
CA ILE A 33 -6.51 8.51 -3.26
C ILE A 33 -7.28 9.46 -4.20
N GLY A 34 -8.35 10.06 -3.66
CA GLY A 34 -9.18 11.03 -4.39
C GLY A 34 -10.14 10.40 -5.40
N SER A 35 -10.69 11.23 -6.29
CA SER A 35 -11.53 10.84 -7.41
C SER A 35 -10.99 11.55 -8.66
N SER A 36 -9.95 11.01 -9.28
CA SER A 36 -9.37 11.63 -10.47
C SER A 36 -10.15 11.16 -11.70
N THR A 37 -10.68 12.10 -12.48
CA THR A 37 -11.26 11.87 -13.81
C THR A 37 -10.13 11.68 -14.84
N THR A 38 -9.39 10.57 -14.76
CA THR A 38 -8.36 10.24 -15.74
C THR A 38 -8.55 8.83 -16.30
N ARG A 39 -7.95 8.56 -17.46
CA ARG A 39 -8.27 7.50 -18.43
C ARG A 39 -8.13 6.04 -17.97
N PHE A 40 -7.75 5.76 -16.72
CA PHE A 40 -7.61 4.40 -16.22
C PHE A 40 -8.91 3.92 -15.56
N ASP A 41 -9.15 2.61 -15.55
CA ASP A 41 -10.21 2.08 -14.72
C ASP A 41 -9.91 2.39 -13.25
N GLU A 42 -10.96 2.65 -12.47
CA GLU A 42 -10.86 3.04 -11.07
C GLU A 42 -10.14 1.97 -10.22
N GLY A 43 -10.16 0.70 -10.65
CA GLY A 43 -9.45 -0.40 -9.99
C GLY A 43 -7.93 -0.26 -10.13
N GLY A 44 -7.45 -0.08 -11.36
CA GLY A 44 -6.03 0.15 -11.66
C GLY A 44 -5.45 1.35 -10.93
N ALA A 45 -6.19 2.48 -10.90
CA ALA A 45 -5.77 3.67 -10.16
C ALA A 45 -5.62 3.42 -8.65
N GLN A 46 -6.48 2.58 -8.06
CA GLN A 46 -6.40 2.23 -6.64
C GLN A 46 -5.28 1.22 -6.33
N ILE A 47 -4.98 0.31 -7.26
CA ILE A 47 -3.81 -0.59 -7.16
C ILE A 47 -2.52 0.23 -7.25
N GLU A 48 -2.46 1.24 -8.13
CA GLU A 48 -1.32 2.17 -8.16
C GLU A 48 -1.18 2.94 -6.84
N GLY A 49 -2.30 3.40 -6.27
CA GLY A 49 -2.33 4.03 -4.94
C GLY A 49 -1.81 3.12 -3.83
N PHE A 50 -2.01 1.81 -3.94
CA PHE A 50 -1.45 0.79 -3.04
C PHE A 50 0.05 0.55 -3.27
N ALA A 51 0.46 0.50 -4.54
CA ALA A 51 1.80 0.09 -4.95
C ALA A 51 2.87 1.18 -4.76
N ARG A 52 2.59 2.45 -5.12
CA ARG A 52 3.60 3.51 -5.02
C ARG A 52 4.17 3.72 -3.60
N PRO A 53 3.37 3.66 -2.53
CA PRO A 53 3.87 3.76 -1.15
C PRO A 53 4.87 2.67 -0.76
N LEU A 54 4.94 1.54 -1.48
CA LEU A 54 5.90 0.47 -1.20
C LEU A 54 7.35 0.94 -1.30
N TRP A 55 7.65 1.98 -2.08
CA TRP A 55 9.00 2.55 -2.12
C TRP A 55 9.39 3.20 -0.78
N ALA A 56 8.46 3.90 -0.14
CA ALA A 56 8.67 4.49 1.18
C ALA A 56 8.68 3.41 2.27
N LEU A 57 7.73 2.48 2.23
CA LEU A 57 7.63 1.39 3.20
C LEU A 57 8.85 0.47 3.16
N GLY A 58 9.28 0.05 1.97
CA GLY A 58 10.45 -0.81 1.80
C GLY A 58 11.74 -0.12 2.27
N SER A 59 11.91 1.16 1.95
CA SER A 59 13.06 1.95 2.44
C SER A 59 13.07 2.09 3.97
N LEU A 60 11.90 2.27 4.57
CA LEU A 60 11.73 2.38 6.01
C LEU A 60 12.12 1.06 6.72
N LEU A 61 11.54 -0.05 6.28
CA LEU A 61 11.80 -1.38 6.85
C LEU A 61 13.25 -1.83 6.60
N GLY A 62 13.77 -1.61 5.39
CA GLY A 62 15.16 -1.91 5.04
C GLY A 62 16.18 -1.09 5.82
N GLY A 63 15.77 0.09 6.32
CA GLY A 63 16.55 0.92 7.24
C GLY A 63 16.54 0.46 8.70
N GLY A 64 15.88 -0.66 9.02
CA GLY A 64 15.80 -1.19 10.39
C GLY A 64 14.79 -0.47 11.28
N TYR A 65 13.82 0.23 10.69
CA TYR A 65 12.72 0.86 11.41
C TYR A 65 11.47 0.00 11.36
N ASP A 66 10.71 0.02 12.46
CA ASP A 66 9.41 -0.64 12.52
C ASP A 66 8.28 0.30 12.11
N TYR A 67 7.29 -0.26 11.43
CA TYR A 67 6.04 0.40 11.10
C TYR A 67 4.86 -0.54 11.32
N ALA A 68 4.04 -0.27 12.34
CA ALA A 68 2.96 -1.18 12.74
C ALA A 68 1.94 -1.43 11.62
N GLU A 69 1.63 -0.40 10.85
CA GLU A 69 0.65 -0.46 9.77
C GLU A 69 1.19 -1.18 8.51
N ALA A 70 2.47 -1.58 8.48
CA ALA A 70 3.04 -2.42 7.41
C ALA A 70 2.24 -3.73 7.21
N ALA A 71 1.57 -4.20 8.27
CA ALA A 71 0.65 -5.33 8.20
C ALA A 71 -0.43 -5.14 7.11
N ARG A 72 -0.93 -3.93 6.88
CA ARG A 72 -1.95 -3.66 5.86
C ARG A 72 -1.47 -3.97 4.45
N TRP A 73 -0.22 -3.64 4.13
CA TRP A 73 0.36 -3.96 2.83
C TRP A 73 0.51 -5.47 2.65
N ARG A 74 0.89 -6.21 3.70
CA ARG A 74 0.90 -7.67 3.66
C ARG A 74 -0.50 -8.23 3.43
N GLU A 75 -1.50 -7.80 4.19
CA GLU A 75 -2.89 -8.26 4.00
C GLU A 75 -3.40 -7.89 2.60
N GLY A 76 -3.02 -6.72 2.09
CA GLY A 76 -3.36 -6.28 0.74
C GLY A 76 -2.77 -7.14 -0.37
N PHE A 77 -1.53 -7.62 -0.21
CA PHE A 77 -0.97 -8.60 -1.15
C PHE A 77 -1.74 -9.93 -1.09
N ILE A 78 -2.08 -10.41 0.12
CA ILE A 78 -2.82 -11.67 0.29
C ILE A 78 -4.19 -11.57 -0.38
N SER A 79 -4.96 -10.53 -0.06
CA SER A 79 -6.32 -10.35 -0.59
C SER A 79 -6.34 -9.93 -2.07
N GLY A 80 -5.34 -9.19 -2.54
CA GLY A 80 -5.24 -8.75 -3.93
C GLY A 80 -4.82 -9.86 -4.89
N THR A 81 -4.10 -10.87 -4.41
CA THR A 81 -3.58 -11.98 -5.23
C THR A 81 -4.34 -13.30 -5.07
N ASP A 82 -5.29 -13.38 -4.14
CA ASP A 82 -6.18 -14.55 -3.98
C ASP A 82 -7.36 -14.47 -4.97
N PRO A 83 -7.50 -15.41 -5.93
CA PRO A 83 -8.63 -15.43 -6.87
C PRO A 83 -10.01 -15.59 -6.21
N ASN A 84 -10.07 -16.06 -4.96
CA ASN A 84 -11.32 -16.21 -4.21
C ASN A 84 -11.68 -14.97 -3.39
N SER A 85 -10.78 -13.99 -3.32
CA SER A 85 -11.00 -12.75 -2.61
C SER A 85 -11.94 -11.84 -3.41
N PRO A 86 -12.91 -11.18 -2.77
CA PRO A 86 -13.72 -10.14 -3.43
C PRO A 86 -12.90 -8.93 -3.86
N GLU A 87 -11.65 -8.81 -3.40
CA GLU A 87 -10.73 -7.75 -3.78
C GLU A 87 -9.58 -8.22 -4.70
N TYR A 88 -9.71 -9.40 -5.31
CA TYR A 88 -8.76 -9.90 -6.30
C TYR A 88 -8.48 -8.84 -7.39
N TRP A 89 -7.21 -8.73 -7.79
CA TRP A 89 -6.78 -7.76 -8.79
C TRP A 89 -7.10 -8.18 -10.23
N GLY A 90 -7.53 -9.43 -10.42
CA GLY A 90 -7.80 -10.00 -11.74
C GLY A 90 -6.61 -10.77 -12.28
N ASP A 91 -6.88 -11.57 -13.31
CA ASP A 91 -5.84 -12.24 -14.08
C ASP A 91 -5.08 -11.23 -14.93
N ILE A 92 -3.81 -11.53 -15.21
CA ILE A 92 -3.04 -10.77 -16.19
C ILE A 92 -3.60 -11.12 -17.56
N GLU A 93 -4.31 -10.20 -18.17
CA GLU A 93 -4.80 -10.33 -19.54
C GLU A 93 -3.69 -9.96 -20.53
N ASP A 94 -3.71 -10.62 -21.68
CA ASP A 94 -2.82 -10.29 -22.79
C ASP A 94 -3.15 -8.87 -23.29
N MET A 95 -2.11 -8.07 -23.51
CA MET A 95 -2.21 -6.66 -23.88
C MET A 95 -1.66 -6.40 -25.29
N ASP A 96 -1.76 -7.42 -26.15
CA ASP A 96 -1.41 -7.41 -27.57
C ASP A 96 -2.52 -6.80 -28.49
#